data_AF-A0A7W1MTF9-F1
#
_entry.id   AF-A0A7W1MTF9-F1
#
_cell.length_a   1.000
_cell.length_b   1.000
_cell.length_c   1.000
_cell.angle_alpha   90.00
_cell.angle_beta   90.00
_cell.angle_gamma   90.00
#
_symmetry.space_group_name_H-M   'P 1'
#
loop_
_entity.id
_entity.type
_entity.pdbx_description
1 polymer ?
#
loop_
_entity_poly.entity_id
_entity_poly.type
_entity_poly.pdbx_seq_one_letter_code
_entity_poly.pdbx_strand_id
1 'polypeptide(L)' 'MREELMRLIEQAPFVPFTIELSSGREVPVRSRDHIFTGAEKGSLIVVQDDHGLYDLLPVLHITALRSRESAV' A
#
# COMPACT_ATOMS: atom_id res chain seq x y z
N MET A 1 6.44 5.19 -8.61
CA MET A 1 6.14 4.36 -7.42
C MET A 1 5.65 5.19 -6.23
N ARG A 2 6.48 5.99 -5.54
CA ARG A 2 6.01 6.79 -4.37
C ARG A 2 4.81 7.69 -4.70
N GLU A 3 4.88 8.47 -5.78
CA GLU A 3 3.80 9.38 -6.18
C GLU A 3 2.51 8.62 -6.51
N GLU A 4 2.62 7.49 -7.20
CA GLU A 4 1.50 6.61 -7.54
C GLU A 4 0.84 6.02 -6.29
N LEU A 5 1.64 5.57 -5.33
CA LEU A 5 1.15 5.13 -4.03
C LEU A 5 0.42 6.25 -3.29
N MET A 6 1.02 7.44 -3.21
CA MET A 6 0.38 8.58 -2.55
C MET A 6 -0.97 8.91 -3.21
N ARG A 7 -1.02 8.88 -4.54
CA ARG A 7 -2.25 9.08 -5.30
C ARG A 7 -3.32 8.05 -4.93
N LEU A 8 -2.97 6.76 -4.78
CA LEU A 8 -3.93 5.73 -4.36
C LEU A 8 -4.41 5.92 -2.91
N ILE A 9 -3.51 6.31 -2.00
CA ILE A 9 -3.84 6.57 -0.58
C ILE A 9 -4.78 7.78 -0.44
N GLU A 10 -4.55 8.83 -1.22
CA GLU A 10 -5.31 10.09 -1.16
C GLU A 10 -6.62 10.05 -1.96
N GLN A 11 -6.82 9.03 -2.80
CA GLN A 11 -8.02 8.88 -3.62
C GLN A 11 -9.30 8.81 -2.77
N ALA A 12 -10.32 9.57 -3.18
CA ALA A 12 -11.65 9.56 -2.59
C ALA A 12 -12.72 9.34 -3.70
N PRO A 13 -13.53 8.27 -3.64
CA PRO A 13 -13.53 7.22 -2.61
C PRO A 13 -12.26 6.37 -2.67
N PHE A 14 -11.85 5.84 -1.52
CA PHE A 14 -10.70 4.95 -1.43
C PHE A 14 -10.98 3.66 -2.23
N VAL A 15 -10.04 3.24 -3.06
CA VAL A 15 -10.13 1.99 -3.82
C VAL A 15 -9.07 1.02 -3.31
N PRO A 16 -9.47 -0.17 -2.80
CA PRO A 16 -8.51 -1.17 -2.35
C PRO A 16 -7.52 -1.58 -3.43
N PHE A 17 -6.27 -1.74 -3.03
CA PHE A 17 -5.18 -2.13 -3.92
C PHE A 17 -4.22 -3.10 -3.23
N THR A 18 -3.37 -3.75 -4.02
CA THR A 18 -2.34 -4.68 -3.56
C THR A 18 -0.97 -4.11 -3.88
N ILE A 19 -0.06 -4.17 -2.91
CA ILE A 19 1.35 -3.82 -3.07
C ILE A 19 2.12 -5.11 -3.37
N GLU A 20 2.79 -5.17 -4.50
CA GLU A 20 3.69 -6.26 -4.87
C GLU A 20 5.13 -5.88 -4.52
N LEU A 21 5.84 -6.77 -3.83
CA LEU A 21 7.24 -6.58 -3.45
C LEU A 21 8.17 -7.36 -4.37
N SER A 22 9.44 -6.95 -4.45
CA SER A 22 10.49 -7.64 -5.21
C SER A 22 10.77 -9.07 -4.74
N SER A 23 10.29 -9.45 -3.55
CA SER A 23 10.33 -10.82 -3.05
C SER A 23 9.22 -11.72 -3.63
N GLY A 24 8.29 -11.16 -4.40
CA GLY A 24 7.07 -11.84 -4.86
C GLY A 24 5.94 -11.84 -3.81
N ARG A 25 6.13 -11.17 -2.67
CA ARG A 25 5.11 -11.04 -1.63
C ARG A 25 4.08 -9.98 -2.04
N GLU A 26 2.82 -10.30 -1.85
CA GLU A 26 1.69 -9.39 -2.04
C GLU A 26 1.14 -8.92 -0.68
N VAL A 27 0.93 -7.61 -0.54
CA VAL A 27 0.39 -7.00 0.68
C VAL A 27 -0.89 -6.23 0.32
N PRO A 28 -2.07 -6.73 0.72
CA PRO A 28 -3.34 -6.07 0.42
C PRO A 28 -3.54 -4.85 1.33
N VAL A 29 -3.93 -3.72 0.74
CA VAL A 29 -4.36 -2.51 1.44
C VAL A 29 -5.87 -2.38 1.26
N ARG A 30 -6.61 -2.79 2.29
CA ARG A 30 -8.08 -2.90 2.23
C ARG A 30 -8.80 -1.57 2.47
N SER A 31 -8.18 -0.67 3.21
CA SER A 31 -8.75 0.63 3.58
C SER A 31 -7.65 1.66 3.85
N ARG A 32 -8.02 2.94 3.86
CA ARG A 32 -7.08 4.05 4.04
C ARG A 32 -6.45 4.08 5.44
N ASP A 33 -7.18 3.64 6.46
CA ASP A 33 -6.73 3.56 7.85
C ASP A 33 -5.74 2.41 8.09
N HIS A 34 -5.64 1.46 7.16
CA HIS A 34 -4.66 0.37 7.23
C HIS A 34 -3.28 0.77 6.69
N ILE A 35 -3.08 2.01 6.20
CA ILE A 35 -1.81 2.43 5.61
C ILE A 35 -1.29 3.76 6.18
N PHE A 36 -0.03 3.75 6.61
CA PHE A 36 0.66 4.92 7.16
C PHE A 36 1.95 5.17 6.39
N THR A 37 2.17 6.42 5.99
CA THR A 37 3.41 6.85 5.35
C THR A 37 4.25 7.62 6.36
N GLY A 38 5.48 7.16 6.66
CA GLY A 38 6.34 7.83 7.62
C GLY A 38 6.71 9.26 7.19
N ALA A 39 6.51 10.22 8.10
CA ALA A 39 6.56 11.66 7.83
C ALA A 39 7.94 12.21 7.40
N GLU A 40 9.05 11.58 7.78
CA GLU A 40 10.36 12.23 7.61
C GLU A 40 11.17 11.77 6.40
N LYS A 41 10.87 10.62 5.77
CA LYS A 41 11.63 10.17 4.58
C LYS A 41 10.81 9.52 3.48
N GLY A 42 9.49 9.31 3.66
CA GLY A 42 8.61 8.77 2.61
C GLY A 42 9.09 7.47 1.96
N SER A 43 10.04 6.76 2.60
CA SER A 43 10.73 5.58 2.10
C SER A 43 10.23 4.30 2.75
N LEU A 44 9.38 4.43 3.78
CA LEU A 44 8.79 3.33 4.52
C LEU A 44 7.28 3.53 4.62
N ILE A 45 6.55 2.45 4.38
CA ILE A 45 5.10 2.36 4.51
C ILE A 45 4.84 1.34 5.60
N VAL A 46 3.86 1.64 6.45
CA VAL A 46 3.33 0.67 7.40
C VAL A 46 1.96 0.24 6.91
N VAL A 47 1.76 -1.06 6.72
CA VAL A 47 0.45 -1.64 6.41
C VAL A 47 -0.02 -2.49 7.58
N GLN A 48 -1.23 -2.26 8.06
CA GLN A 48 -1.86 -3.05 9.11
C GLN A 48 -2.76 -4.13 8.48
N ASP A 49 -2.65 -5.36 8.96
CA ASP A 49 -3.56 -6.44 8.59
C ASP A 49 -4.78 -6.51 9.53
N ASP A 50 -5.76 -7.36 9.18
CA ASP A 50 -7.00 -7.51 9.96
C ASP A 50 -6.79 -8.19 11.33
N HIS A 51 -5.58 -8.72 11.57
CA HIS A 51 -5.18 -9.32 12.85
C HIS A 51 -4.43 -8.34 13.74
N GLY A 52 -4.24 -7.09 13.27
CA GLY A 52 -3.53 -6.04 13.99
C GLY A 52 -2.00 -6.15 13.90
N LEU A 53 -1.46 -6.95 12.98
CA LEU A 53 -0.03 -7.01 12.70
C LEU A 53 0.36 -5.91 11.71
N TYR A 54 1.61 -5.46 11.82
CA TYR A 54 2.15 -4.38 11.00
C TYR A 54 3.27 -4.87 10.09
N ASP A 55 3.12 -4.59 8.80
CA ASP A 55 4.14 -4.76 7.78
C ASP A 55 4.87 -3.45 7.53
N LEU A 56 6.19 -3.46 7.70
CA LEU A 56 7.07 -2.33 7.38
C LEU A 56 7.67 -2.56 5.99
N LEU A 57 7.19 -1.79 5.02
CA LEU A 57 7.52 -1.97 3.61
C LEU A 57 8.39 -0.80 3.11
N PRO A 58 9.67 -1.03 2.77
CA PRO A 58 10.46 -0.02 2.10
C PRO A 58 9.93 0.19 0.68
N VAL A 59 9.68 1.44 0.30
CA VAL A 59 9.13 1.80 -1.03
C VAL A 59 10.02 1.28 -2.17
N LEU A 60 11.33 1.19 -1.93
CA LEU A 60 12.31 0.67 -2.89
C LEU A 60 12.08 -0.79 -3.29
N HIS A 61 11.41 -1.57 -2.45
CA HIS A 61 11.08 -2.96 -2.76
C HIS A 61 9.75 -3.13 -3.47
N ILE A 62 8.97 -2.06 -3.66
CA ILE A 62 7.69 -2.15 -4.36
C ILE A 62 7.94 -2.24 -5.85
N THR A 63 7.47 -3.32 -6.46
CA THR A 63 7.57 -3.58 -7.90
C THR A 63 6.29 -3.19 -8.64
N ALA A 64 5.13 -3.32 -7.99
CA ALA A 64 3.86 -2.96 -8.60
C ALA A 64 2.80 -2.54 -7.56
N LEU A 65 1.84 -1.75 -8.03
CA LEU A 65 0.60 -1.44 -7.35
C LEU A 65 -0.54 -1.95 -8.23
N ARG A 66 -1.43 -2.77 -7.68
CA ARG A 66 -2.55 -3.38 -8.41
C ARG A 66 -3.85 -2.97 -7.76
N SER A 67 -4.63 -2.12 -8.41
CA SER A 67 -6.02 -1.90 -8.01
C SER A 67 -6.80 -3.17 -8.27
N ARG A 68 -7.63 -3.59 -7.29
CA ARG A 68 -8.76 -4.44 -7.63
C ARG A 68 -9.83 -3.51 -8.20
N GLU A 69 -9.75 -3.22 -9.49
CA GLU A 69 -11.00 -2.90 -10.19
C GLU A 69 -11.86 -4.16 -10.06
N SER A 70 -13.00 -4.04 -9.39
CA SER A 70 -14.00 -5.09 -9.40
C SER A 70 -14.21 -5.49 -10.85
N ALA A 71 -13.85 -6.73 -11.19
CA ALA A 71 -14.31 -7.34 -12.42
C ALA A 71 -15.84 -7.32 -12.35
N VAL A 72 -16.45 -6.39 -13.09
CA VAL A 72 -17.89 -6.35 -13.34
C VAL A 72 -18.17 -7.30 -14.50
#